data_AF-A0A2N3LJS7-F1
#
_entry.id   AF-A0A2N3LJS7-F1
#
_cell.length_a   1.000
_cell.length_b   1.000
_cell.length_c   1.000
_cell.angle_alpha   90.00
_cell.angle_beta   90.00
_cell.angle_gamma   90.00
#
_symmetry.space_group_name_H-M   'P 1'
#
loop_
_entity.id
_entity.type
_entity.pdbx_description
1 polymer ?
#
loop_
_entity_poly.entity_id
_entity_poly.type
_entity_poly.pdbx_seq_one_letter_code
_entity_poly.pdbx_strand_id
1 'polypeptide(L)'
;MGQLRKIQRGKQAVVFSSFSNKKMTNALKVAWDDGYDKGAKDQRESDINNLVKILEELESFPGIGEKTGWKIRKLFLNKFGVKDDE
;
A
#
# COMPACT_ATOMS: atom_id res chain seq x y z
N MET A 1 4.42 -16.62 -57.94
CA MET A 1 4.87 -15.43 -57.17
C MET A 1 3.64 -14.68 -56.65
N GLY A 2 3.12 -15.06 -55.48
CA GLY A 2 1.91 -14.46 -54.91
C GLY A 2 2.23 -13.23 -54.08
N GLN A 3 1.62 -12.09 -54.39
CA GLN A 3 1.86 -10.83 -53.70
C GLN A 3 1.02 -10.76 -52.40
N LEU A 4 1.67 -10.49 -51.26
CA LEU A 4 1.01 -10.35 -49.96
C LEU A 4 0.21 -9.04 -49.91
N ARG A 5 -1.08 -9.12 -49.54
CA ARG A 5 -1.93 -7.93 -49.33
C ARG A 5 -1.75 -7.40 -47.91
N LYS A 6 -1.62 -6.07 -47.79
CA LYS A 6 -1.57 -5.39 -46.48
C LYS A 6 -2.93 -5.48 -45.79
N ILE A 7 -2.95 -6.03 -44.58
CA ILE A 7 -4.12 -6.01 -43.70
C ILE A 7 -4.23 -4.59 -43.12
N GLN A 8 -5.24 -3.82 -43.55
CA GLN A 8 -5.62 -2.59 -42.84
C GLN A 8 -6.29 -2.99 -41.52
N ARG A 9 -5.56 -2.90 -40.43
CA ARG A 9 -6.15 -2.94 -39.08
C ARG A 9 -6.92 -1.64 -38.89
N GLY A 10 -8.24 -1.70 -39.07
CA GLY A 10 -9.12 -0.62 -38.63
C GLY A 10 -8.82 -0.33 -37.16
N LYS A 11 -8.53 0.94 -36.84
CA LYS A 11 -8.39 1.40 -35.46
C LYS A 11 -9.78 1.36 -34.80
N GLN A 12 -10.29 0.18 -34.48
CA GLN A 12 -11.28 0.09 -33.41
C GLN A 12 -10.49 0.34 -32.13
N ALA A 13 -10.45 1.61 -31.72
CA ALA A 13 -10.27 1.90 -30.32
C ALA A 13 -11.31 1.05 -29.57
N VAL A 14 -10.85 0.16 -28.69
CA VAL A 14 -11.73 -0.47 -27.72
C VAL A 14 -12.19 0.67 -26.81
N VAL A 15 -13.24 1.37 -27.23
CA VAL A 15 -13.92 2.34 -26.38
C VAL A 15 -14.63 1.48 -25.36
N PHE A 16 -14.04 1.35 -24.18
CA PHE A 16 -14.78 0.89 -23.01
C PHE A 16 -15.95 1.86 -22.82
N SER A 17 -17.11 1.52 -23.38
CA SER A 17 -18.33 2.34 -23.35
C SER A 17 -18.97 2.41 -21.96
N SER A 18 -18.30 1.84 -20.95
CA SER A 18 -18.73 1.76 -19.55
C SER A 18 -18.91 3.12 -18.86
N PHE A 19 -18.53 4.24 -19.47
CA PHE A 19 -18.73 5.58 -18.91
C PHE A 19 -20.01 6.30 -19.35
N SER A 20 -20.86 5.65 -20.15
CA SER A 20 -22.13 6.25 -20.60
C SER A 20 -23.23 6.29 -19.52
N ASN A 21 -23.10 5.49 -18.45
CA ASN A 21 -24.10 5.41 -17.39
C ASN A 21 -23.55 5.93 -16.05
N LYS A 22 -23.85 7.20 -15.75
CA LYS A 22 -23.37 7.94 -14.56
C LYS A 22 -23.64 7.22 -13.22
N LYS A 23 -24.70 6.43 -13.13
CA LYS A 23 -25.01 5.63 -11.93
C LYS A 23 -24.04 4.44 -11.77
N MET A 24 -23.72 3.77 -12.89
CA MET A 24 -22.78 2.64 -12.90
C MET A 24 -21.35 3.12 -12.60
N THR A 25 -20.94 4.27 -13.13
CA THR A 25 -19.61 4.85 -12.86
C THR A 25 -19.46 5.25 -11.39
N ASN A 26 -20.53 5.76 -10.77
CA ASN A 26 -20.51 6.08 -9.34
C ASN A 26 -20.44 4.82 -8.48
N ALA A 27 -21.20 3.77 -8.80
CA ALA A 27 -21.13 2.50 -8.08
C ALA A 27 -19.75 1.84 -8.18
N LEU A 28 -19.12 1.88 -9.36
CA LEU A 28 -17.76 1.40 -9.57
C LEU A 28 -16.73 2.20 -8.75
N LYS A 29 -16.89 3.53 -8.70
CA LYS A 29 -16.02 4.39 -7.90
C LYS A 29 -16.14 4.08 -6.41
N VAL A 30 -17.37 3.95 -5.88
CA VAL A 30 -17.58 3.60 -4.47
C VAL A 30 -16.96 2.25 -4.14
N ALA A 31 -17.19 1.22 -4.96
CA ALA A 31 -16.61 -0.10 -4.74
C ALA A 31 -15.07 -0.08 -4.79
N TRP A 32 -14.49 0.75 -5.68
CA TRP A 32 -13.04 0.95 -5.75
C TRP A 32 -12.51 1.64 -4.49
N ASP A 33 -13.14 2.74 -4.08
CA ASP A 33 -12.75 3.52 -2.91
C ASP A 33 -12.84 2.66 -1.63
N ASP A 34 -13.91 1.86 -1.49
CA ASP A 34 -14.08 0.91 -0.38
C ASP A 34 -12.98 -0.16 -0.35
N GLY A 35 -12.64 -0.72 -1.52
CA GLY A 35 -11.57 -1.69 -1.66
C GLY A 35 -10.20 -1.11 -1.33
N TYR A 36 -9.95 0.13 -1.79
CA TYR A 36 -8.73 0.87 -1.48
C TYR A 36 -8.61 1.16 0.02
N ASP A 37 -9.67 1.65 0.66
CA ASP A 37 -9.68 1.97 2.09
C ASP A 37 -9.46 0.73 2.96
N LYS A 38 -10.04 -0.40 2.57
CA LYS A 38 -9.79 -1.68 3.24
C LYS A 38 -8.33 -2.11 3.09
N GLY A 39 -7.81 -2.09 1.87
CA GLY A 39 -6.41 -2.44 1.61
C GLY A 39 -5.42 -1.54 2.37
N ALA A 40 -5.71 -0.23 2.44
CA ALA A 40 -4.91 0.72 3.18
C ALA A 40 -4.92 0.46 4.70
N LYS A 41 -6.04 0.00 5.25
CA LYS A 41 -6.12 -0.42 6.67
C LYS A 41 -5.32 -1.69 6.92
N ASP A 42 -5.53 -2.73 6.11
CA ASP A 42 -4.84 -4.01 6.26
C ASP A 42 -3.31 -3.84 6.11
N GLN A 43 -2.88 -3.00 5.16
CA GLN A 43 -1.47 -2.67 4.97
C GLN A 43 -0.91 -1.93 6.19
N ARG A 44 -1.62 -0.92 6.69
CA ARG A 44 -1.18 -0.17 7.88
C ARG A 44 -1.01 -1.09 9.09
N GLU A 45 -1.95 -2.02 9.30
CA GLU A 45 -1.88 -2.98 10.40
C GLU A 45 -0.67 -3.92 10.25
N SER A 46 -0.44 -4.45 9.05
CA SER A 46 0.73 -5.26 8.74
C SER A 46 2.04 -4.51 8.99
N ASP A 47 2.13 -3.25 8.54
CA ASP A 47 3.32 -2.42 8.70
C ASP A 47 3.60 -2.14 10.18
N ILE A 48 2.58 -1.82 10.98
CA ILE A 48 2.71 -1.64 12.43
C ILE A 48 3.22 -2.94 13.08
N ASN A 49 2.62 -4.08 12.76
CA ASN A 49 3.03 -5.37 13.32
C ASN A 49 4.48 -5.72 12.98
N ASN A 50 4.93 -5.43 11.76
CA ASN A 50 6.32 -5.65 11.36
C ASN A 50 7.28 -4.72 12.11
N LEU A 51 6.92 -3.44 12.26
CA LEU A 51 7.71 -2.48 13.03
C LEU A 51 7.84 -2.90 14.50
N VAL A 52 6.75 -3.33 15.14
CA VAL A 52 6.77 -3.80 16.53
C VAL A 52 7.71 -5.00 16.69
N LYS A 53 7.62 -6.01 15.81
CA LYS A 53 8.52 -7.18 15.83
C LYS A 53 9.99 -6.77 15.72
N ILE A 54 10.31 -5.84 14.82
CA ILE A 54 11.68 -5.33 14.69
C ILE A 54 12.16 -4.66 15.99
N LEU A 55 11.27 -3.92 16.68
CA LEU A 55 11.61 -3.25 17.94
C LEU A 55 11.79 -4.23 19.11
N GLU A 56 11.06 -5.34 19.12
CA GLU A 56 11.23 -6.43 20.10
C GLU A 56 12.57 -7.13 19.90
N GLU A 57 12.96 -7.37 18.66
CA GLU A 57 14.19 -8.08 18.30
C GLU A 57 15.42 -7.14 18.21
N LEU A 58 15.30 -5.87 18.61
CA LEU A 58 16.35 -4.85 18.44
C LEU A 58 17.72 -5.27 18.98
N GLU A 59 17.76 -5.97 20.10
CA GLU A 59 19.00 -6.39 20.78
C GLU A 59 19.65 -7.63 20.14
N SER A 60 18.91 -8.33 19.27
CA SER A 60 19.46 -9.43 18.49
C SER A 60 20.30 -8.94 17.30
N PHE A 61 20.15 -7.68 16.90
CA PHE A 61 20.92 -7.12 15.79
C PHE A 61 22.39 -6.93 16.18
N PRO A 62 23.33 -7.40 15.34
CA PRO A 62 24.75 -7.24 15.60
C PRO A 62 25.10 -5.75 15.71
N GLY A 63 25.67 -5.36 16.86
CA GLY A 63 26.05 -3.97 17.14
C GLY A 63 25.00 -3.16 17.91
N ILE A 64 23.81 -3.71 18.19
CA ILE A 64 22.80 -3.08 19.06
C ILE A 64 22.75 -3.82 20.39
N GLY A 65 23.27 -3.19 21.45
CA GLY A 65 23.10 -3.67 22.82
C GLY A 65 21.89 -3.05 23.51
N GLU A 66 21.57 -3.56 24.70
CA GLU A 66 20.43 -3.16 25.55
C GLU A 66 20.23 -1.63 25.67
N LYS A 67 21.29 -0.88 25.99
CA LYS A 67 21.23 0.59 26.13
C LYS A 67 20.84 1.29 24.82
N THR A 68 21.32 0.79 23.69
CA THR A 68 21.01 1.37 22.37
C THR A 68 19.60 0.97 21.93
N GLY A 69 19.21 -0.29 22.14
CA GLY A 69 17.86 -0.78 21.88
C GLY A 69 16.81 0.01 22.67
N TRP A 70 17.03 0.25 23.97
CA TRP A 70 16.16 1.06 24.81
C TRP A 70 16.00 2.50 24.28
N LYS A 71 17.10 3.16 23.89
CA LYS A 71 17.04 4.52 23.32
C LYS A 71 16.22 4.57 22.03
N ILE A 72 16.38 3.56 21.16
CA ILE A 72 15.62 3.47 19.91
C ILE A 72 14.12 3.28 20.22
N ARG A 73 13.76 2.39 21.14
CA ARG A 73 12.38 2.18 21.58
C ARG A 73 11.76 3.46 22.15
N LYS A 74 12.48 4.17 23.02
CA LYS A 74 12.03 5.46 23.57
C LYS A 74 11.84 6.53 22.50
N LEU A 75 12.78 6.64 21.55
CA LEU A 75 12.67 7.57 20.43
C LEU A 75 11.44 7.25 19.57
N PHE A 76 11.19 5.97 19.30
CA PHE A 76 10.02 5.51 18.56
C PHE A 76 8.74 5.93 19.29
N LEU A 77 8.56 5.57 20.57
CA LEU A 77 7.37 5.92 21.36
C LEU A 77 7.11 7.43 21.42
N ASN A 78 8.16 8.23 21.63
CA ASN A 78 8.07 9.69 21.62
C ASN A 78 7.56 10.25 20.27
N LYS A 79 7.96 9.66 19.13
CA LYS A 79 7.47 10.09 17.80
C LYS A 79 5.98 9.81 17.60
N PHE A 80 5.43 8.82 18.30
CA PHE A 80 4.00 8.51 18.29
C PHE A 80 3.22 9.20 19.42
N GLY A 81 3.83 10.16 20.13
CA GLY A 81 3.17 10.98 21.14
C GLY A 81 2.92 10.28 22.47
N VAL A 82 3.50 9.09 22.68
CA VAL A 82 3.56 8.46 23.99
C VAL A 82 4.64 9.19 24.77
N LYS A 83 4.24 10.00 25.75
CA LYS A 83 5.18 10.58 26.72
C LYS A 83 5.42 9.54 27.79
N ASP A 84 6.67 9.12 27.95
CA ASP A 84 7.11 8.44 29.16
C ASP A 84 7.08 9.48 30.28
N ASP A 85 6.04 9.46 31.12
CA ASP A 85 6.10 10.09 32.43
C ASP A 85 7.11 9.28 33.26
N GLU A 86 8.23 9.93 33.61
CA GLU A 86 9.34 9.36 34.39
C GLU A 86 8.90 8.68 35.69
#